data_AF-A0A498G998-F1
#
_entry.id   AF-A0A498G998-F1
#
_cell.length_a   1.000
_cell.length_b   1.000
_cell.length_c   1.000
_cell.angle_alpha   90.00
_cell.angle_beta   90.00
_cell.angle_gamma   90.00
#
_symmetry.space_group_name_H-M   'P 1'
#
loop_
_entity.id
_entity.type
_entity.pdbx_description
1 polymer ?
#
loop_
_entity_poly.entity_id
_entity_poly.type
_entity_poly.pdbx_seq_one_letter_code
_entity_poly.pdbx_strand_id
1 'polypeptide(L)'
;MVTETELDLRALAEDRLHEHLFEALNDAAAGDKLGIVTDRDIDPELVRYQIEQEWVIDWEYADPDAVPRELTLTVGGRFDDEDSATIDVRDLKPQRRHEVLLTIFEELDADEGFVLVNDHDPKPLYHELRSMHGDIIEWEYVSRGDDGWRVEIYKTADSETVDEAIVTRYDVREIPKQERHPTIHHRYGMIPDGGTMEIIAPHEPRPLHQEFRQQYADSFEWEVVESAPGRCRVHITKGGSHDGAKDVGQSDDMQENATSTTVAEDREITRELDVRDLPPAQRHEQIFEAYAKLDTGEAFMFVNDHAPKPLYHQFDAEAGSEFCWEYRQKDPGEFRVLIGKSEAGDSSLAVGQGATDETPDAPF
;
A
#
# COMPACT_ATOMS: atom_id res chain seq x y z
N MET A 1 -26.40 31.42 -20.64
CA MET A 1 -25.72 32.16 -19.55
C MET A 1 -25.27 31.06 -18.61
N VAL A 2 -23.98 30.92 -18.33
CA VAL A 2 -23.51 29.90 -17.38
C VAL A 2 -23.99 30.34 -16.01
N THR A 3 -24.88 29.56 -15.39
CA THR A 3 -25.25 29.75 -13.99
C THR A 3 -24.18 29.09 -13.13
N GLU A 4 -23.63 29.85 -12.20
CA GLU A 4 -22.61 29.39 -11.24
C GLU A 4 -23.31 29.31 -9.88
N THR A 5 -23.68 28.10 -9.49
CA THR A 5 -24.42 27.80 -8.26
C THR A 5 -23.46 27.16 -7.26
N GLU A 6 -23.47 27.62 -6.01
CA GLU A 6 -22.64 27.06 -4.94
C GLU A 6 -23.49 26.17 -4.02
N LEU A 7 -23.03 24.94 -3.80
CA LEU A 7 -23.70 23.90 -3.01
C LEU A 7 -22.82 23.50 -1.83
N ASP A 8 -23.25 23.81 -0.61
CA ASP A 8 -22.54 23.43 0.63
C ASP A 8 -23.20 22.20 1.26
N LEU A 9 -22.48 21.08 1.23
CA LEU A 9 -22.96 19.76 1.67
C LEU A 9 -22.47 19.37 3.08
N ARG A 10 -21.59 20.18 3.70
CA ARG A 10 -20.89 19.82 4.96
C ARG A 10 -21.80 19.58 6.17
N ALA A 11 -22.99 20.18 6.17
CA ALA A 11 -23.93 20.09 7.29
C ALA A 11 -25.03 19.02 7.08
N LEU A 12 -25.01 18.32 5.94
CA LEU A 12 -26.05 17.36 5.60
C LEU A 12 -25.71 15.96 6.14
N ALA A 13 -26.73 15.25 6.61
CA ALA A 13 -26.64 13.81 6.84
C ALA A 13 -26.47 13.09 5.50
N GLU A 14 -25.87 11.90 5.50
CA GLU A 14 -25.56 11.12 4.29
C GLU A 14 -26.76 10.91 3.37
N ASP A 15 -27.88 10.39 3.90
CA ASP A 15 -29.13 10.21 3.13
C ASP A 15 -29.63 11.51 2.47
N ARG A 16 -29.40 12.66 3.12
CA ARG A 16 -29.84 13.97 2.60
C ARG A 16 -28.84 14.58 1.63
N LEU A 17 -27.57 14.18 1.71
CA LEU A 17 -26.54 14.65 0.80
C LEU A 17 -26.83 14.14 -0.61
N HIS A 18 -27.12 12.85 -0.73
CA HIS A 18 -27.49 12.22 -1.99
C HIS A 18 -28.71 12.91 -2.63
N GLU A 19 -29.82 13.03 -1.87
CA GLU A 19 -31.04 13.69 -2.35
C GLU A 19 -30.77 15.13 -2.83
N HIS A 20 -30.01 15.91 -2.06
CA HIS A 20 -29.77 17.31 -2.37
C HIS A 20 -28.81 17.51 -3.54
N LEU A 21 -27.79 16.65 -3.66
CA LEU A 21 -26.87 16.64 -4.79
C LEU A 21 -27.61 16.31 -6.09
N PHE A 22 -28.43 15.27 -6.08
CA PHE A 22 -29.21 14.85 -7.25
C PHE A 22 -30.25 15.90 -7.66
N GLU A 23 -30.94 16.51 -6.69
CA GLU A 23 -31.87 17.62 -6.96
C GLU A 23 -31.15 18.80 -7.65
N ALA A 24 -29.99 19.21 -7.12
CA ALA A 24 -29.22 20.31 -7.69
C ALA A 24 -28.71 20.01 -9.11
N LEU A 25 -28.28 18.77 -9.38
CA LEU A 25 -27.84 18.35 -10.72
C LEU A 25 -29.00 18.27 -11.71
N ASN A 26 -30.17 17.76 -11.27
CA ASN A 26 -31.36 17.66 -12.12
C ASN A 26 -31.96 19.01 -12.51
N ASP A 27 -31.79 20.03 -11.67
CA ASP A 27 -32.20 21.40 -11.95
C ASP A 27 -31.23 22.16 -12.87
N ALA A 28 -30.00 21.64 -13.05
CA ALA A 28 -28.97 22.27 -13.87
C ALA A 28 -29.14 21.97 -15.38
N ALA A 29 -28.75 22.91 -16.22
CA ALA A 29 -28.74 22.74 -17.67
C ALA A 29 -27.35 22.30 -18.17
N ALA A 30 -27.32 21.65 -19.34
CA ALA A 30 -26.07 21.33 -20.01
C ALA A 30 -25.20 22.58 -20.21
N GLY A 31 -23.95 22.50 -19.75
CA GLY A 31 -22.96 23.57 -19.73
C GLY A 31 -22.94 24.41 -18.45
N ASP A 32 -23.84 24.16 -17.50
CA ASP A 32 -23.81 24.81 -16.18
C ASP A 32 -22.65 24.31 -15.33
N LYS A 33 -22.24 25.16 -14.37
CA LYS A 33 -21.19 24.85 -13.42
C LYS A 33 -21.71 24.97 -11.99
N LEU A 34 -21.41 23.96 -11.19
CA LEU A 34 -21.76 23.92 -9.77
C LEU A 34 -20.48 23.85 -8.95
N GLY A 35 -20.29 24.83 -8.07
CA GLY A 35 -19.26 24.76 -7.03
C GLY A 35 -19.80 23.94 -5.87
N ILE A 36 -19.09 22.90 -5.44
CA ILE A 36 -19.51 22.02 -4.34
C ILE A 36 -18.46 22.08 -3.24
N VAL A 37 -18.91 22.21 -2.00
CA VAL A 37 -18.07 22.14 -0.79
C VAL A 37 -18.58 21.01 0.09
N THR A 38 -17.71 20.05 0.43
CA THR A 38 -18.08 18.85 1.19
C THR A 38 -16.97 18.43 2.16
N ASP A 39 -17.33 17.73 3.24
CA ASP A 39 -16.39 17.18 4.22
C ASP A 39 -16.03 15.70 3.95
N ARG A 40 -16.73 15.06 3.00
CA ARG A 40 -16.59 13.65 2.64
C ARG A 40 -16.29 13.46 1.16
N ASP A 41 -15.91 12.24 0.79
CA ASP A 41 -15.79 11.88 -0.62
C ASP A 41 -17.19 11.82 -1.24
N ILE A 42 -17.34 12.34 -2.46
CA ILE A 42 -18.60 12.28 -3.19
C ILE A 42 -18.42 11.71 -4.61
N ASP A 43 -17.19 11.26 -4.95
CA ASP A 43 -16.91 10.68 -6.26
C ASP A 43 -17.83 9.46 -6.56
N PRO A 44 -18.11 8.54 -5.61
CA PRO A 44 -19.05 7.44 -5.85
C PRO A 44 -20.45 7.93 -6.21
N GLU A 45 -20.99 8.92 -5.50
CA GLU A 45 -22.32 9.46 -5.74
C GLU A 45 -22.42 10.18 -7.09
N LEU A 46 -21.34 10.83 -7.52
CA LEU A 46 -21.25 11.44 -8.86
C LEU A 46 -21.23 10.38 -9.96
N VAL A 47 -20.51 9.28 -9.78
CA VAL A 47 -20.56 8.15 -10.72
C VAL A 47 -21.94 7.50 -10.72
N ARG A 48 -22.56 7.31 -9.55
CA ARG A 48 -23.93 6.79 -9.46
C ARG A 48 -24.94 7.69 -10.18
N TYR A 49 -24.81 9.01 -10.05
CA TYR A 49 -25.64 9.97 -10.79
C TYR A 49 -25.52 9.77 -12.31
N GLN A 50 -24.30 9.62 -12.81
CA GLN A 50 -24.04 9.38 -14.23
C GLN A 50 -24.74 8.10 -14.73
N ILE A 51 -24.67 7.01 -13.96
CA ILE A 51 -25.30 5.73 -14.29
C ILE A 51 -26.82 5.86 -14.28
N GLU A 52 -27.41 6.40 -13.21
CA GLU A 52 -28.86 6.43 -13.04
C GLU A 52 -29.57 7.42 -13.96
N GLN A 53 -28.94 8.55 -14.25
CA GLN A 53 -29.54 9.61 -15.06
C GLN A 53 -29.11 9.56 -16.53
N GLU A 54 -28.07 8.78 -16.86
CA GLU A 54 -27.43 8.74 -18.18
C GLU A 54 -26.96 10.14 -18.62
N TRP A 55 -26.26 10.85 -17.72
CA TRP A 55 -25.70 12.18 -17.98
C TRP A 55 -24.19 12.16 -17.84
N VAL A 56 -23.52 12.88 -18.75
CA VAL A 56 -22.11 13.19 -18.62
C VAL A 56 -21.96 14.34 -17.64
N ILE A 57 -21.17 14.12 -16.59
CA ILE A 57 -20.70 15.19 -15.71
C ILE A 57 -19.19 15.05 -15.54
N ASP A 58 -18.51 16.19 -15.50
CA ASP A 58 -17.07 16.25 -15.22
C ASP A 58 -16.88 17.07 -13.95
N TRP A 59 -15.88 16.73 -13.15
CA TRP A 59 -15.54 17.54 -11.97
C TRP A 59 -14.05 17.66 -11.77
N GLU A 60 -13.65 18.80 -11.23
CA GLU A 60 -12.25 19.11 -10.92
C GLU A 60 -12.17 19.60 -9.48
N TYR A 61 -11.30 18.99 -8.68
CA TYR A 61 -11.01 19.43 -7.33
C TYR A 61 -10.09 20.66 -7.35
N ALA A 62 -10.39 21.67 -6.53
CA ALA A 62 -9.47 22.78 -6.31
C ALA A 62 -8.16 22.31 -5.65
N ASP A 63 -8.28 21.37 -4.71
CA ASP A 63 -7.20 20.57 -4.15
C ASP A 63 -7.80 19.18 -3.80
N PRO A 64 -7.32 18.08 -4.43
CA PRO A 64 -7.90 16.74 -4.27
C PRO A 64 -7.71 16.16 -2.86
N ASP A 65 -6.87 16.78 -2.04
CA ASP A 65 -6.50 16.32 -0.70
C ASP A 65 -6.93 17.27 0.43
N ALA A 66 -7.41 18.47 0.08
CA ALA A 66 -7.85 19.44 1.07
C ALA A 66 -9.15 19.01 1.75
N VAL A 67 -9.27 19.43 3.02
CA VAL A 67 -10.51 19.31 3.80
C VAL A 67 -10.85 20.70 4.35
N PRO A 68 -12.05 21.25 4.09
CA PRO A 68 -13.11 20.67 3.26
C PRO A 68 -12.69 20.54 1.79
N ARG A 69 -13.28 19.55 1.11
CA ARG A 69 -13.08 19.34 -0.32
C ARG A 69 -13.90 20.36 -1.07
N GLU A 70 -13.27 21.01 -2.03
CA GLU A 70 -13.88 21.99 -2.91
C GLU A 70 -13.71 21.51 -4.36
N LEU A 71 -14.80 21.37 -5.09
CA LEU A 71 -14.79 20.92 -6.48
C LEU A 71 -15.70 21.78 -7.34
N THR A 72 -15.34 21.91 -8.62
CA THR A 72 -16.20 22.50 -9.65
C THR A 72 -16.71 21.40 -10.55
N LEU A 73 -18.02 21.15 -10.50
CA LEU A 73 -18.70 20.22 -11.37
C LEU A 73 -19.20 20.96 -12.62
N THR A 74 -18.96 20.40 -13.79
CA THR A 74 -19.48 20.87 -15.07
C THR A 74 -20.50 19.86 -15.59
N VAL A 75 -21.70 20.34 -15.85
CA VAL A 75 -22.81 19.53 -16.33
C VAL A 75 -22.70 19.38 -17.84
N GLY A 76 -22.59 18.16 -18.32
CA GLY A 76 -22.48 17.83 -19.73
C GLY A 76 -23.84 17.62 -20.40
N GLY A 77 -23.87 16.75 -21.41
CA GLY A 77 -25.08 16.31 -22.09
C GLY A 77 -25.60 14.99 -21.53
N ARG A 78 -26.64 14.45 -22.18
CA ARG A 78 -26.99 13.04 -21.98
C ARG A 78 -25.99 12.15 -22.69
N PHE A 79 -25.81 10.94 -22.17
CA PHE A 79 -25.09 9.88 -22.86
C PHE A 79 -25.63 9.69 -24.28
N ASP A 80 -24.72 9.51 -25.22
CA ASP A 80 -25.01 8.87 -26.49
C ASP A 80 -24.71 7.35 -26.44
N ASP A 81 -24.81 6.66 -27.58
CA ASP A 81 -24.62 5.21 -27.66
C ASP A 81 -23.18 4.76 -27.32
N GLU A 82 -22.20 5.68 -27.26
CA GLU A 82 -20.78 5.40 -26.98
C GLU A 82 -20.35 5.89 -25.58
N ASP A 83 -21.20 6.63 -24.88
CA ASP A 83 -20.92 7.16 -23.56
C ASP A 83 -21.16 6.13 -22.44
N SER A 84 -20.40 6.28 -21.36
CA SER A 84 -20.56 5.51 -20.13
C SER A 84 -20.11 6.36 -18.95
N ALA A 85 -20.66 6.07 -17.77
CA ALA A 85 -20.26 6.76 -16.54
C ALA A 85 -18.74 6.70 -16.39
N THR A 86 -18.10 7.84 -16.14
CA THR A 86 -16.63 7.94 -16.14
C THR A 86 -16.15 8.52 -14.82
N ILE A 87 -15.02 8.01 -14.32
CA ILE A 87 -14.26 8.58 -13.21
C ILE A 87 -12.79 8.73 -13.58
N ASP A 88 -12.25 9.93 -13.34
CA ASP A 88 -10.82 10.21 -13.46
C ASP A 88 -10.16 10.26 -12.09
N VAL A 89 -9.22 9.34 -11.85
CA VAL A 89 -8.55 9.20 -10.56
C VAL A 89 -7.08 9.61 -10.59
N ARG A 90 -6.61 10.22 -11.69
CA ARG A 90 -5.19 10.55 -11.88
C ARG A 90 -4.66 11.51 -10.81
N ASP A 91 -5.50 12.45 -10.39
CA ASP A 91 -5.15 13.44 -9.36
C ASP A 91 -5.48 12.97 -7.94
N LEU A 92 -6.07 11.78 -7.78
CA LEU A 92 -6.37 11.22 -6.47
C LEU A 92 -5.15 10.52 -5.87
N LYS A 93 -4.91 10.74 -4.57
CA LYS A 93 -3.92 9.95 -3.83
C LYS A 93 -4.23 8.46 -3.87
N PRO A 94 -3.20 7.58 -3.83
CA PRO A 94 -3.39 6.14 -3.93
C PRO A 94 -4.40 5.54 -2.94
N GLN A 95 -4.45 6.04 -1.69
CA GLN A 95 -5.40 5.59 -0.66
C GLN A 95 -6.84 5.84 -1.09
N ARG A 96 -7.15 7.11 -1.38
CA ARG A 96 -8.47 7.60 -1.75
C ARG A 96 -8.97 6.96 -3.04
N ARG A 97 -8.09 6.88 -4.05
CA ARG A 97 -8.36 6.21 -5.32
C ARG A 97 -8.86 4.79 -5.12
N HIS A 98 -8.20 4.04 -4.24
CA HIS A 98 -8.54 2.64 -4.00
C HIS A 98 -9.91 2.50 -3.36
N GLU A 99 -10.16 3.30 -2.32
CA GLU A 99 -11.42 3.32 -1.57
C GLU A 99 -12.60 3.68 -2.49
N VAL A 100 -12.50 4.79 -3.23
CA VAL A 100 -13.54 5.25 -4.17
C VAL A 100 -13.87 4.18 -5.22
N LEU A 101 -12.86 3.52 -5.80
CA LEU A 101 -13.09 2.53 -6.86
C LEU A 101 -13.73 1.24 -6.35
N LEU A 102 -13.42 0.82 -5.13
CA LEU A 102 -14.11 -0.31 -4.50
C LEU A 102 -15.56 0.05 -4.21
N THR A 103 -15.82 1.21 -3.60
CA THR A 103 -17.18 1.69 -3.31
C THR A 103 -18.04 1.75 -4.57
N ILE A 104 -17.54 2.37 -5.64
CA ILE A 104 -18.27 2.44 -6.92
C ILE A 104 -18.65 1.04 -7.40
N PHE A 105 -17.71 0.10 -7.40
CA PHE A 105 -17.97 -1.26 -7.90
C PHE A 105 -18.98 -2.03 -7.04
N GLU A 106 -18.90 -1.86 -5.71
CA GLU A 106 -19.84 -2.48 -4.77
C GLU A 106 -21.28 -1.99 -4.99
N GLU A 107 -21.44 -0.70 -5.31
CA GLU A 107 -22.72 -0.03 -5.57
C GLU A 107 -23.31 -0.29 -6.97
N LEU A 108 -22.55 -0.87 -7.91
CA LEU A 108 -23.09 -1.27 -9.22
C LEU A 108 -24.15 -2.36 -9.06
N ASP A 109 -25.26 -2.23 -9.77
CA ASP A 109 -26.20 -3.31 -10.00
C ASP A 109 -25.65 -4.29 -11.06
N ALA A 110 -26.26 -5.47 -11.19
CA ALA A 110 -26.01 -6.33 -12.33
C ALA A 110 -26.31 -5.61 -13.65
N ASP A 111 -25.45 -5.84 -14.64
CA ASP A 111 -25.49 -5.25 -15.97
C ASP A 111 -25.13 -3.74 -16.04
N GLU A 112 -24.53 -3.19 -14.98
CA GLU A 112 -23.99 -1.82 -14.95
C GLU A 112 -22.45 -1.80 -15.03
N GLY A 113 -21.89 -0.66 -15.44
CA GLY A 113 -20.45 -0.46 -15.52
C GLY A 113 -20.05 1.01 -15.59
N PHE A 114 -18.75 1.24 -15.49
CA PHE A 114 -18.14 2.56 -15.59
C PHE A 114 -16.75 2.50 -16.21
N VAL A 115 -16.27 3.65 -16.71
CA VAL A 115 -14.94 3.83 -17.26
C VAL A 115 -14.02 4.48 -16.23
N LEU A 116 -12.96 3.76 -15.87
CA LEU A 116 -11.85 4.25 -15.06
C LEU A 116 -10.78 4.90 -15.93
N VAL A 117 -10.41 6.15 -15.61
CA VAL A 117 -9.24 6.84 -16.17
C VAL A 117 -8.13 6.90 -15.12
N ASN A 118 -6.97 6.28 -15.40
CA ASN A 118 -5.86 6.16 -14.48
C ASN A 118 -4.51 6.57 -15.11
N ASP A 119 -3.54 6.95 -14.29
CA ASP A 119 -2.19 7.39 -14.72
C ASP A 119 -1.24 6.20 -14.99
N HIS A 120 -1.60 5.01 -14.51
CA HIS A 120 -0.88 3.76 -14.70
C HIS A 120 -1.84 2.61 -15.02
N ASP A 121 -1.31 1.45 -15.40
CA ASP A 121 -2.12 0.26 -15.67
C ASP A 121 -2.86 -0.21 -14.40
N PRO A 122 -4.20 -0.17 -14.35
CA PRO A 122 -4.98 -0.55 -13.16
C PRO A 122 -5.16 -2.07 -13.02
N LYS A 123 -4.37 -2.89 -13.73
CA LYS A 123 -4.39 -4.36 -13.63
C LYS A 123 -4.40 -4.92 -12.19
N PRO A 124 -3.71 -4.34 -11.18
CA PRO A 124 -3.84 -4.82 -9.80
C PRO A 124 -5.28 -4.75 -9.27
N LEU A 125 -6.03 -3.70 -9.61
CA LEU A 125 -7.44 -3.53 -9.23
C LEU A 125 -8.32 -4.64 -9.85
N TYR A 126 -8.09 -4.99 -11.12
CA TYR A 126 -8.79 -6.11 -11.76
C TYR A 126 -8.65 -7.41 -10.97
N HIS A 127 -7.43 -7.75 -10.56
CA HIS A 127 -7.16 -8.97 -9.81
C HIS A 127 -7.84 -8.96 -8.43
N GLU A 128 -7.91 -7.79 -7.80
CA GLU A 128 -8.57 -7.60 -6.50
C GLU A 128 -10.08 -7.76 -6.60
N LEU A 129 -10.72 -7.01 -7.50
CA LEU A 129 -12.17 -7.12 -7.69
C LEU A 129 -12.57 -8.54 -8.10
N ARG A 130 -11.83 -9.18 -9.03
CA ARG A 130 -12.11 -10.55 -9.46
C ARG A 130 -11.93 -11.56 -8.33
N SER A 131 -10.98 -11.30 -7.44
CA SER A 131 -10.75 -12.12 -6.26
C SER A 131 -11.92 -11.99 -5.26
N MET A 132 -12.36 -10.77 -4.99
CA MET A 132 -13.48 -10.45 -4.08
C MET A 132 -14.82 -10.98 -4.59
N HIS A 133 -15.16 -10.68 -5.85
CA HIS A 133 -16.50 -10.90 -6.40
C HIS A 133 -16.59 -12.09 -7.36
N GLY A 134 -15.47 -12.74 -7.66
CA GLY A 134 -15.41 -13.89 -8.57
C GLY A 134 -15.47 -13.48 -10.05
N ASP A 135 -15.97 -14.40 -10.88
CA ASP A 135 -16.06 -14.22 -12.34
C ASP A 135 -17.34 -13.46 -12.76
N ILE A 136 -17.65 -12.35 -12.07
CA ILE A 136 -18.78 -11.44 -12.41
C ILE A 136 -18.30 -10.13 -13.04
N ILE A 137 -17.01 -10.05 -13.39
CA ILE A 137 -16.36 -8.82 -13.81
C ILE A 137 -15.86 -8.97 -15.23
N GLU A 138 -16.38 -8.12 -16.09
CA GLU A 138 -15.85 -7.89 -17.42
C GLU A 138 -14.95 -6.64 -17.40
N TRP A 139 -13.80 -6.75 -18.07
CA TRP A 139 -12.71 -5.78 -17.99
C TRP A 139 -12.13 -5.55 -19.37
N GLU A 140 -12.41 -4.38 -19.94
CA GLU A 140 -11.99 -4.02 -21.28
C GLU A 140 -11.11 -2.76 -21.26
N TYR A 141 -9.98 -2.80 -21.97
CA TYR A 141 -9.13 -1.62 -22.10
C TYR A 141 -9.60 -0.81 -23.31
N VAL A 142 -10.28 0.30 -23.04
CA VAL A 142 -10.67 1.28 -24.06
C VAL A 142 -9.45 1.95 -24.68
N SER A 143 -8.44 2.29 -23.86
CA SER A 143 -7.16 2.81 -24.35
C SER A 143 -5.99 2.52 -23.41
N ARG A 144 -4.78 2.44 -24.00
CA ARG A 144 -3.52 2.22 -23.31
C ARG A 144 -2.46 3.14 -23.91
N GLY A 145 -1.78 3.94 -23.10
CA GLY A 145 -0.66 4.75 -23.58
C GLY A 145 -0.20 5.82 -22.62
N ASP A 146 0.69 6.69 -23.12
CA ASP A 146 1.31 7.77 -22.37
C ASP A 146 0.31 8.86 -21.94
N ASP A 147 -0.83 8.96 -22.63
CA ASP A 147 -1.93 9.89 -22.30
C ASP A 147 -2.85 9.37 -21.17
N GLY A 148 -2.57 8.18 -20.65
CA GLY A 148 -3.32 7.52 -19.58
C GLY A 148 -3.92 6.17 -19.99
N TRP A 149 -4.51 5.51 -19.01
CA TRP A 149 -5.17 4.21 -19.15
C TRP A 149 -6.66 4.41 -18.97
N ARG A 150 -7.46 3.98 -19.96
CA ARG A 150 -8.93 3.96 -19.85
C ARG A 150 -9.39 2.51 -19.87
N VAL A 151 -10.12 2.13 -18.84
CA VAL A 151 -10.62 0.77 -18.66
C VAL A 151 -12.10 0.82 -18.35
N GLU A 152 -12.87 0.09 -19.12
CA GLU A 152 -14.28 -0.18 -18.84
C GLU A 152 -14.38 -1.38 -17.90
N ILE A 153 -15.09 -1.16 -16.79
CA ILE A 153 -15.32 -2.14 -15.73
C ILE A 153 -16.83 -2.39 -15.71
N TYR A 154 -17.23 -3.62 -15.97
CA TYR A 154 -18.62 -4.02 -16.11
C TYR A 154 -18.96 -5.18 -15.18
N LYS A 155 -20.09 -5.10 -14.48
CA LYS A 155 -20.56 -6.09 -13.52
C LYS A 155 -21.65 -6.95 -14.17
N THR A 156 -21.31 -8.19 -14.52
CA THR A 156 -22.19 -9.08 -15.32
C THR A 156 -23.29 -9.76 -14.52
N ALA A 157 -23.24 -9.69 -13.19
CA ALA A 157 -24.21 -10.32 -12.28
C ALA A 157 -24.13 -9.69 -10.89
N ASP A 158 -25.17 -9.83 -10.09
CA ASP A 158 -25.13 -9.44 -8.69
C ASP A 158 -24.05 -10.26 -7.96
N SER A 159 -23.27 -9.58 -7.12
CA SER A 159 -22.32 -10.26 -6.24
C SER A 159 -23.10 -11.02 -5.18
N GLU A 160 -22.86 -12.33 -5.03
CA GLU A 160 -23.07 -12.97 -3.73
C GLU A 160 -22.04 -12.33 -2.80
N THR A 161 -22.47 -11.44 -1.90
CA THR A 161 -21.57 -10.72 -1.00
C THR A 161 -20.72 -11.72 -0.23
N VAL A 162 -19.40 -11.68 -0.46
CA VAL A 162 -18.44 -12.43 0.32
C VAL A 162 -18.23 -11.66 1.61
N ASP A 163 -18.85 -12.14 2.69
CA ASP A 163 -18.63 -11.78 4.11
C ASP A 163 -18.21 -10.32 4.35
N GLU A 164 -19.16 -9.44 4.68
CA GLU A 164 -19.02 -7.97 4.93
C GLU A 164 -17.84 -7.58 5.87
N ALA A 165 -17.22 -8.54 6.56
CA ALA A 165 -16.02 -8.34 7.36
C ALA A 165 -14.71 -8.23 6.55
N ILE A 166 -14.67 -8.70 5.29
CA ILE A 166 -13.46 -8.73 4.46
C ILE A 166 -13.41 -7.46 3.58
N VAL A 167 -12.59 -6.51 3.99
CA VAL A 167 -12.37 -5.22 3.32
C VAL A 167 -11.65 -5.37 1.97
N THR A 168 -10.77 -6.36 1.83
CA THR A 168 -10.07 -6.60 0.56
C THR A 168 -9.64 -8.05 0.46
N ARG A 169 -9.69 -8.64 -0.74
CA ARG A 169 -9.29 -10.04 -0.99
C ARG A 169 -8.30 -10.13 -2.13
N TYR A 170 -7.15 -10.74 -1.90
CA TYR A 170 -6.07 -10.84 -2.88
C TYR A 170 -5.67 -12.28 -3.22
N ASP A 171 -5.77 -12.66 -4.49
CA ASP A 171 -5.12 -13.88 -4.97
C ASP A 171 -3.66 -13.62 -5.31
N VAL A 172 -2.77 -13.95 -4.37
CA VAL A 172 -1.33 -13.71 -4.51
C VAL A 172 -0.71 -14.64 -5.56
N ARG A 173 -1.43 -15.63 -6.08
CA ARG A 173 -0.93 -16.54 -7.13
C ARG A 173 -0.75 -15.81 -8.46
N GLU A 174 -1.61 -14.82 -8.73
CA GLU A 174 -1.60 -14.01 -9.96
C GLU A 174 -0.57 -12.87 -9.92
N ILE A 175 -0.01 -12.57 -8.74
CA ILE A 175 1.01 -11.53 -8.56
C ILE A 175 2.42 -12.11 -8.79
N PRO A 176 3.32 -11.42 -9.51
CA PRO A 176 4.74 -11.77 -9.58
C PRO A 176 5.35 -11.94 -8.18
N LYS A 177 6.14 -13.00 -7.96
CA LYS A 177 6.63 -13.34 -6.62
C LYS A 177 7.33 -12.19 -5.88
N GLN A 178 8.05 -11.34 -6.61
CA GLN A 178 8.80 -10.22 -6.06
C GLN A 178 7.90 -9.08 -5.56
N GLU A 179 6.68 -8.97 -6.10
CA GLU A 179 5.72 -7.90 -5.78
C GLU A 179 4.71 -8.31 -4.71
N ARG A 180 4.56 -9.62 -4.42
CA ARG A 180 3.54 -10.14 -3.49
C ARG A 180 3.59 -9.47 -2.12
N HIS A 181 4.72 -9.57 -1.42
CA HIS A 181 4.82 -9.06 -0.05
C HIS A 181 4.72 -7.52 0.00
N PRO A 182 5.43 -6.75 -0.85
CA PRO A 182 5.26 -5.29 -0.90
C PRO A 182 3.81 -4.86 -1.11
N THR A 183 3.10 -5.47 -2.05
CA THR A 183 1.69 -5.16 -2.32
C THR A 183 0.81 -5.48 -1.12
N ILE A 184 0.99 -6.64 -0.49
CA ILE A 184 0.20 -7.05 0.68
C ILE A 184 0.44 -6.10 1.87
N HIS A 185 1.68 -5.71 2.14
CA HIS A 185 2.00 -4.75 3.21
C HIS A 185 1.45 -3.35 2.94
N HIS A 186 1.58 -2.88 1.69
CA HIS A 186 1.02 -1.60 1.27
C HIS A 186 -0.49 -1.58 1.48
N ARG A 187 -1.20 -2.63 1.02
CA ARG A 187 -2.65 -2.76 1.14
C ARG A 187 -3.11 -2.87 2.58
N TYR A 188 -2.48 -3.73 3.38
CA TYR A 188 -2.76 -3.82 4.81
C TYR A 188 -2.61 -2.48 5.54
N GLY A 189 -1.62 -1.66 5.15
CA GLY A 189 -1.46 -0.31 5.68
C GLY A 189 -2.66 0.61 5.43
N MET A 190 -3.39 0.41 4.33
CA MET A 190 -4.52 1.26 3.93
C MET A 190 -5.85 0.82 4.51
N ILE A 191 -5.94 -0.38 5.08
CA ILE A 191 -7.16 -0.88 5.69
C ILE A 191 -7.43 -0.09 6.99
N PRO A 192 -8.68 0.31 7.27
CA PRO A 192 -9.05 0.92 8.54
C PRO A 192 -8.88 -0.06 9.71
N ASP A 193 -8.71 0.47 10.91
CA ASP A 193 -8.64 -0.37 12.12
C ASP A 193 -9.93 -1.21 12.26
N GLY A 194 -9.79 -2.51 12.51
CA GLY A 194 -10.89 -3.48 12.54
C GLY A 194 -11.22 -4.12 11.19
N GLY A 195 -10.67 -3.62 10.08
CA GLY A 195 -10.87 -4.21 8.76
C GLY A 195 -10.07 -5.50 8.57
N THR A 196 -10.62 -6.45 7.80
CA THR A 196 -9.96 -7.74 7.49
C THR A 196 -9.55 -7.83 6.03
N MET A 197 -8.29 -8.20 5.77
CA MET A 197 -7.82 -8.59 4.44
C MET A 197 -7.81 -10.10 4.30
N GLU A 198 -8.31 -10.64 3.21
CA GLU A 198 -8.10 -12.03 2.83
C GLU A 198 -6.99 -12.16 1.77
N ILE A 199 -6.06 -13.11 1.95
CA ILE A 199 -5.10 -13.50 0.92
C ILE A 199 -5.32 -14.97 0.51
N ILE A 200 -5.28 -15.25 -0.80
CA ILE A 200 -5.29 -16.60 -1.37
C ILE A 200 -3.89 -16.91 -1.89
N ALA A 201 -3.21 -17.85 -1.25
CA ALA A 201 -1.85 -18.27 -1.55
C ALA A 201 -1.82 -19.73 -2.03
N PRO A 202 -0.77 -20.18 -2.76
CA PRO A 202 -0.66 -21.59 -3.16
C PRO A 202 -0.35 -22.53 -1.99
N HIS A 203 0.13 -21.98 -0.87
CA HIS A 203 0.44 -22.64 0.40
C HIS A 203 0.37 -21.62 1.53
N GLU A 204 0.40 -22.08 2.78
CA GLU A 204 0.49 -21.20 3.96
C GLU A 204 1.68 -20.22 3.82
N PRO A 205 1.45 -18.89 3.81
CA PRO A 205 2.49 -17.91 3.57
C PRO A 205 3.24 -17.57 4.86
N ARG A 206 3.99 -18.54 5.39
CA ARG A 206 4.75 -18.39 6.64
C ARG A 206 5.77 -17.24 6.63
N PRO A 207 6.53 -17.00 5.55
CA PRO A 207 7.47 -15.87 5.50
C PRO A 207 6.74 -14.53 5.67
N LEU A 208 5.61 -14.35 4.96
CA LEU A 208 4.77 -13.17 5.09
C LEU A 208 4.21 -13.00 6.51
N HIS A 209 3.74 -14.08 7.15
CA HIS A 209 3.29 -14.01 8.54
C HIS A 209 4.40 -13.54 9.49
N GLN A 210 5.64 -14.01 9.28
CA GLN A 210 6.79 -13.57 10.07
C GLN A 210 7.14 -12.10 9.83
N GLU A 211 7.01 -11.62 8.59
CA GLU A 211 7.18 -10.20 8.25
C GLU A 211 6.12 -9.33 8.93
N PHE A 212 4.86 -9.77 8.91
CA PHE A 212 3.76 -9.09 9.59
C PHE A 212 3.98 -8.99 11.11
N ARG A 213 4.41 -10.08 11.77
CA ARG A 213 4.77 -10.05 13.20
C ARG A 213 5.91 -9.09 13.50
N GLN A 214 6.90 -8.99 12.61
CA GLN A 214 8.03 -8.10 12.81
C GLN A 214 7.64 -6.62 12.60
N GLN A 215 6.74 -6.35 11.67
CA GLN A 215 6.39 -4.99 11.28
C GLN A 215 5.24 -4.41 12.09
N TYR A 216 4.25 -5.22 12.44
CA TYR A 216 3.02 -4.79 13.13
C TYR A 216 2.86 -5.41 14.52
N ALA A 217 3.84 -6.17 15.01
CA ALA A 217 3.82 -6.80 16.34
C ALA A 217 2.51 -7.57 16.60
N ASP A 218 1.75 -7.17 17.63
CA ASP A 218 0.46 -7.77 17.99
C ASP A 218 -0.74 -6.92 17.53
N SER A 219 -0.53 -5.88 16.72
CA SER A 219 -1.59 -5.01 16.20
C SER A 219 -2.31 -5.61 14.98
N PHE A 220 -2.43 -6.93 14.92
CA PHE A 220 -3.15 -7.67 13.89
C PHE A 220 -3.52 -9.08 14.34
N GLU A 221 -4.57 -9.63 13.77
CA GLU A 221 -4.92 -11.04 13.90
C GLU A 221 -4.62 -11.78 12.59
N TRP A 222 -4.20 -13.04 12.70
CA TRP A 222 -3.88 -13.90 11.55
C TRP A 222 -4.60 -15.23 11.68
N GLU A 223 -5.53 -15.50 10.78
CA GLU A 223 -6.33 -16.72 10.76
C GLU A 223 -6.16 -17.45 9.41
N VAL A 224 -5.88 -18.74 9.45
CA VAL A 224 -5.87 -19.59 8.23
C VAL A 224 -7.26 -20.22 8.07
N VAL A 225 -8.07 -19.65 7.20
CA VAL A 225 -9.48 -20.01 7.00
C VAL A 225 -9.64 -21.26 6.13
N GLU A 226 -8.76 -21.43 5.13
CA GLU A 226 -8.76 -22.60 4.25
C GLU A 226 -7.33 -23.07 4.04
N SER A 227 -7.09 -24.38 4.12
CA SER A 227 -5.78 -24.98 3.83
C SER A 227 -5.95 -26.22 2.96
N ALA A 228 -6.04 -26.00 1.64
CA ALA A 228 -6.11 -27.02 0.62
C ALA A 228 -4.83 -27.04 -0.24
N PRO A 229 -4.48 -28.16 -0.88
CA PRO A 229 -3.34 -28.21 -1.79
C PRO A 229 -3.47 -27.19 -2.94
N GLY A 230 -2.55 -26.24 -3.04
CA GLY A 230 -2.57 -25.20 -4.08
C GLY A 230 -3.51 -24.02 -3.82
N ARG A 231 -4.21 -24.02 -2.68
CA ARG A 231 -5.14 -22.97 -2.26
C ARG A 231 -5.19 -22.87 -0.73
N CYS A 232 -4.58 -21.83 -0.20
CA CYS A 232 -4.58 -21.47 1.21
C CYS A 232 -5.18 -20.08 1.36
N ARG A 233 -6.26 -19.93 2.12
CA ARG A 233 -6.89 -18.62 2.42
C ARG A 233 -6.51 -18.21 3.83
N VAL A 234 -6.05 -16.97 3.97
CA VAL A 234 -5.67 -16.38 5.25
C VAL A 234 -6.39 -15.05 5.42
N HIS A 235 -7.00 -14.84 6.58
CA HIS A 235 -7.52 -13.55 7.02
C HIS A 235 -6.49 -12.84 7.89
N ILE A 236 -6.30 -11.56 7.63
CA ILE A 236 -5.41 -10.66 8.35
C ILE A 236 -6.25 -9.47 8.79
N THR A 237 -6.63 -9.44 10.06
CA THR A 237 -7.48 -8.37 10.62
C THR A 237 -6.62 -7.33 11.29
N LYS A 238 -6.83 -6.05 10.97
CA LYS A 238 -6.06 -4.95 11.55
C LYS A 238 -6.54 -4.63 12.96
N GLY A 239 -5.64 -4.71 13.93
CA GLY A 239 -5.96 -4.40 15.32
C GLY A 239 -6.11 -2.89 15.53
N GLY A 240 -7.25 -2.46 16.08
CA GLY A 240 -7.42 -1.07 16.53
C GLY A 240 -6.59 -0.80 17.79
N SER A 241 -6.09 0.44 17.90
CA SER A 241 -5.30 0.89 19.07
C SER A 241 -6.02 0.59 20.38
N HIS A 242 -5.61 -0.48 21.08
CA HIS A 242 -6.14 -0.83 22.38
C HIS A 242 -5.37 -0.10 23.48
N ASP A 243 -6.03 0.90 24.05
CA ASP A 243 -5.63 1.65 25.24
C ASP A 243 -5.63 0.73 26.49
N GLY A 244 -4.49 0.64 27.18
CA GLY A 244 -4.33 0.38 28.62
C GLY A 244 -4.75 -0.96 29.27
N ALA A 245 -3.73 -1.70 29.74
CA ALA A 245 -3.45 -2.03 31.15
C ALA A 245 -3.55 -3.49 31.69
N LYS A 246 -2.52 -3.77 32.54
CA LYS A 246 -2.32 -4.77 33.64
C LYS A 246 -1.42 -5.97 33.26
N ASP A 247 -0.42 -6.40 34.03
CA ASP A 247 -0.11 -6.23 35.46
C ASP A 247 1.39 -6.54 35.77
N VAL A 248 1.75 -6.27 37.03
CA VAL A 248 3.00 -6.05 37.78
C VAL A 248 3.97 -7.25 37.99
N GLY A 249 5.28 -6.93 38.16
CA GLY A 249 6.26 -7.78 38.90
C GLY A 249 7.72 -7.25 38.94
N GLN A 250 8.14 -6.79 40.14
CA GLN A 250 9.48 -6.37 40.66
C GLN A 250 10.57 -7.49 40.65
N SER A 251 11.89 -7.35 40.89
CA SER A 251 12.90 -6.31 41.22
C SER A 251 14.32 -6.98 41.28
N ASP A 252 15.40 -6.22 41.01
CA ASP A 252 16.75 -6.23 41.64
C ASP A 252 17.96 -7.10 41.12
N ASP A 253 18.90 -6.38 40.48
CA ASP A 253 20.29 -6.06 40.90
C ASP A 253 21.56 -6.94 40.62
N MET A 254 22.58 -6.19 40.16
CA MET A 254 24.05 -6.27 40.39
C MET A 254 25.00 -7.13 39.51
N GLN A 255 25.62 -6.46 38.53
CA GLN A 255 27.02 -5.98 38.53
C GLN A 255 28.23 -6.94 38.22
N GLU A 256 29.10 -6.42 37.32
CA GLU A 256 30.56 -6.67 37.13
C GLU A 256 31.01 -8.01 36.49
N ASN A 257 32.03 -8.12 35.63
CA ASN A 257 33.04 -7.22 35.03
C ASN A 257 33.83 -8.05 33.97
N ALA A 258 34.54 -7.35 33.09
CA ALA A 258 35.88 -7.68 32.58
C ALA A 258 36.07 -8.64 31.38
N THR A 259 36.29 -7.96 30.24
CA THR A 259 37.54 -8.04 29.42
C THR A 259 37.57 -9.01 28.23
N SER A 260 37.27 -8.43 27.07
CA SER A 260 38.09 -8.38 25.84
C SER A 260 39.09 -9.51 25.57
N THR A 261 38.96 -10.10 24.39
CA THR A 261 40.12 -10.29 23.50
C THR A 261 39.68 -10.00 22.06
N THR A 262 40.24 -8.92 21.55
CA THR A 262 40.29 -8.49 20.15
C THR A 262 41.07 -9.48 19.30
N VAL A 263 40.62 -9.78 18.08
CA VAL A 263 41.35 -9.48 16.81
C VAL A 263 40.38 -9.62 15.62
N ALA A 264 40.21 -8.55 14.85
CA ALA A 264 40.03 -8.54 13.39
C ALA A 264 39.80 -7.08 12.94
N GLU A 265 40.87 -6.29 12.93
CA GLU A 265 40.87 -4.97 12.27
C GLU A 265 41.63 -5.04 10.94
N ASP A 266 41.20 -4.13 10.07
CA ASP A 266 41.76 -3.66 8.79
C ASP A 266 41.32 -4.37 7.50
N ARG A 267 40.05 -4.12 7.14
CA ARG A 267 39.66 -3.91 5.73
C ARG A 267 39.75 -2.41 5.44
N GLU A 268 40.43 -2.02 4.36
CA GLU A 268 40.66 -0.61 4.01
C GLU A 268 39.32 0.07 3.67
N ILE A 269 38.81 0.90 4.59
CA ILE A 269 37.60 1.71 4.35
C ILE A 269 37.98 2.82 3.37
N THR A 270 37.59 2.67 2.11
CA THR A 270 37.99 3.63 1.07
C THR A 270 37.15 4.92 1.11
N ARG A 271 35.93 4.90 1.67
CA ARG A 271 35.05 6.08 1.80
C ARG A 271 33.87 5.89 2.77
N GLU A 272 33.32 6.98 3.30
CA GLU A 272 32.03 7.05 4.02
C GLU A 272 30.97 7.79 3.17
N LEU A 273 29.75 7.24 3.07
CA LEU A 273 28.61 7.75 2.31
C LEU A 273 27.38 7.92 3.22
N ASP A 274 27.09 9.15 3.62
CA ASP A 274 25.86 9.45 4.39
C ASP A 274 24.67 9.62 3.44
N VAL A 275 23.61 8.83 3.64
CA VAL A 275 22.43 8.81 2.78
C VAL A 275 21.14 9.24 3.48
N ARG A 276 21.22 9.70 4.74
CA ARG A 276 20.06 10.03 5.58
C ARG A 276 19.15 11.10 4.99
N ASP A 277 19.74 12.11 4.34
CA ASP A 277 19.01 13.26 3.79
C ASP A 277 18.49 13.04 2.35
N LEU A 278 18.72 11.87 1.77
CA LEU A 278 18.29 11.55 0.41
C LEU A 278 16.88 10.92 0.40
N PRO A 279 16.08 11.12 -0.66
CA PRO A 279 14.87 10.34 -0.89
C PRO A 279 15.17 8.83 -1.07
N PRO A 280 14.29 7.91 -0.66
CA PRO A 280 14.57 6.46 -0.64
C PRO A 280 15.11 5.87 -1.95
N ALA A 281 14.53 6.26 -3.09
CA ALA A 281 14.98 5.78 -4.40
C ALA A 281 16.43 6.22 -4.72
N GLN A 282 16.78 7.46 -4.37
CA GLN A 282 18.12 8.01 -4.60
C GLN A 282 19.16 7.42 -3.65
N ARG A 283 18.77 7.01 -2.43
CA ARG A 283 19.65 6.28 -1.49
C ARG A 283 20.12 4.97 -2.10
N HIS A 284 19.17 4.17 -2.59
CA HIS A 284 19.47 2.86 -3.17
C HIS A 284 20.37 3.02 -4.40
N GLU A 285 20.00 3.91 -5.31
CA GLU A 285 20.79 4.18 -6.52
C GLU A 285 22.25 4.52 -6.20
N GLN A 286 22.50 5.44 -5.25
CA GLN A 286 23.86 5.83 -4.88
C GLN A 286 24.67 4.72 -4.19
N ILE A 287 24.03 3.91 -3.34
CA ILE A 287 24.72 2.80 -2.65
C ILE A 287 25.08 1.70 -3.64
N PHE A 288 24.20 1.36 -4.59
CA PHE A 288 24.49 0.40 -5.66
C PHE A 288 25.56 0.91 -6.62
N GLU A 289 25.52 2.18 -7.00
CA GLU A 289 26.54 2.77 -7.86
C GLU A 289 27.93 2.79 -7.18
N ALA A 290 27.97 3.10 -5.88
CA ALA A 290 29.20 3.05 -5.09
C ALA A 290 29.74 1.61 -4.98
N TYR A 291 28.86 0.63 -4.74
CA TYR A 291 29.24 -0.79 -4.65
C TYR A 291 29.75 -1.36 -5.98
N ALA A 292 29.13 -0.99 -7.10
CA ALA A 292 29.52 -1.45 -8.43
C ALA A 292 30.95 -1.04 -8.80
N LYS A 293 31.42 0.11 -8.27
CA LYS A 293 32.76 0.67 -8.51
C LYS A 293 33.86 0.07 -7.64
N LEU A 294 33.54 -0.75 -6.64
CA LEU A 294 34.53 -1.38 -5.77
C LEU A 294 35.30 -2.49 -6.52
N ASP A 295 36.61 -2.52 -6.34
CA ASP A 295 37.44 -3.68 -6.67
C ASP A 295 37.33 -4.77 -5.58
N THR A 296 37.70 -6.01 -5.90
CA THR A 296 37.72 -7.11 -4.92
C THR A 296 38.72 -6.77 -3.80
N GLY A 297 38.29 -6.90 -2.55
CA GLY A 297 39.03 -6.52 -1.35
C GLY A 297 38.62 -5.15 -0.78
N GLU A 298 37.88 -4.34 -1.54
CA GLU A 298 37.47 -3.00 -1.11
C GLU A 298 36.09 -2.99 -0.43
N ALA A 299 35.93 -2.04 0.50
CA ALA A 299 34.65 -1.77 1.17
C ALA A 299 34.49 -0.27 1.45
N PHE A 300 33.24 0.20 1.48
CA PHE A 300 32.90 1.53 1.95
C PHE A 300 31.84 1.45 3.05
N MET A 301 31.75 2.50 3.87
CA MET A 301 30.74 2.61 4.92
C MET A 301 29.61 3.52 4.44
N PHE A 302 28.36 3.13 4.64
CA PHE A 302 27.24 4.05 4.48
C PHE A 302 26.48 4.26 5.79
N VAL A 303 25.86 5.45 5.93
CA VAL A 303 25.08 5.85 7.10
C VAL A 303 23.63 6.03 6.70
N ASN A 304 22.72 5.31 7.37
CA ASN A 304 21.28 5.37 7.13
C ASN A 304 20.51 5.75 8.41
N ASP A 305 19.33 6.32 8.25
CA ASP A 305 18.49 6.82 9.36
C ASP A 305 17.62 5.71 10.00
N HIS A 306 17.45 4.60 9.28
CA HIS A 306 16.78 3.39 9.74
C HIS A 306 17.59 2.14 9.38
N ALA A 307 17.22 0.98 9.94
CA ALA A 307 17.91 -0.27 9.64
C ALA A 307 17.73 -0.65 8.15
N PRO A 308 18.81 -0.73 7.34
CA PRO A 308 18.73 -1.01 5.91
C PRO A 308 18.54 -2.51 5.60
N LYS A 309 17.61 -3.17 6.29
CA LYS A 309 17.32 -4.61 6.10
C LYS A 309 16.84 -4.94 4.69
N PRO A 310 15.93 -4.16 4.05
CA PRO A 310 15.53 -4.44 2.67
C PRO A 310 16.71 -4.36 1.70
N LEU A 311 17.59 -3.38 1.90
CA LEU A 311 18.78 -3.17 1.08
C LEU A 311 19.80 -4.31 1.24
N TYR A 312 20.00 -4.82 2.46
CA TYR A 312 20.81 -6.02 2.71
C TYR A 312 20.32 -7.21 1.87
N HIS A 313 19.01 -7.49 1.91
CA HIS A 313 18.44 -8.62 1.18
C HIS A 313 18.55 -8.45 -0.33
N GLN A 314 18.49 -7.22 -0.83
CA GLN A 314 18.69 -6.94 -2.25
C GLN A 314 20.14 -7.21 -2.68
N PHE A 315 21.15 -6.76 -1.91
CA PHE A 315 22.55 -7.08 -2.21
C PHE A 315 22.87 -8.57 -2.06
N ASP A 316 22.33 -9.24 -1.05
CA ASP A 316 22.50 -10.69 -0.87
C ASP A 316 21.99 -11.50 -2.08
N ALA A 317 20.93 -11.01 -2.74
CA ALA A 317 20.38 -11.63 -3.94
C ALA A 317 21.17 -11.32 -5.22
N GLU A 318 21.75 -10.13 -5.34
CA GLU A 318 22.31 -9.61 -6.60
C GLU A 318 23.85 -9.57 -6.67
N ALA A 319 24.54 -9.37 -5.55
CA ALA A 319 25.97 -9.04 -5.54
C ALA A 319 26.92 -10.26 -5.56
N GLY A 320 26.38 -11.47 -5.51
CA GLY A 320 27.14 -12.71 -5.62
C GLY A 320 27.97 -13.03 -4.37
N SER A 321 28.78 -14.09 -4.44
CA SER A 321 29.48 -14.67 -3.28
C SER A 321 30.60 -13.80 -2.68
N GLU A 322 31.03 -12.76 -3.40
CA GLU A 322 32.04 -11.81 -2.92
C GLU A 322 31.43 -10.74 -2.02
N PHE A 323 30.09 -10.63 -1.96
CA PHE A 323 29.41 -9.65 -1.13
C PHE A 323 29.71 -9.81 0.37
N CYS A 324 30.10 -8.71 1.02
CA CYS A 324 30.20 -8.64 2.47
C CYS A 324 29.38 -7.48 3.04
N TRP A 325 28.77 -7.74 4.19
CA TRP A 325 27.95 -6.78 4.91
C TRP A 325 28.20 -6.87 6.41
N GLU A 326 28.46 -5.74 7.04
CA GLU A 326 28.72 -5.68 8.47
C GLU A 326 28.11 -4.42 9.08
N TYR A 327 27.35 -4.59 10.16
CA TYR A 327 26.88 -3.47 10.94
C TYR A 327 27.98 -2.99 11.88
N ARG A 328 28.42 -1.74 11.68
CA ARG A 328 29.37 -1.06 12.57
C ARG A 328 28.67 -0.31 13.70
N GLN A 329 27.45 0.16 13.47
CA GLN A 329 26.63 0.87 14.46
C GLN A 329 25.14 0.65 14.19
N LYS A 330 24.34 0.53 15.25
CA LYS A 330 22.89 0.26 15.19
C LYS A 330 22.13 1.12 16.19
N ASP A 331 22.31 2.43 16.10
CA ASP A 331 21.60 3.35 16.99
C ASP A 331 20.31 3.85 16.30
N PRO A 332 19.23 4.11 17.05
CA PRO A 332 18.03 4.72 16.49
C PRO A 332 18.36 6.05 15.79
N GLY A 333 18.08 6.16 14.49
CA GLY A 333 18.42 7.33 13.67
C GLY A 333 19.81 7.32 13.04
N GLU A 334 20.68 6.36 13.40
CA GLU A 334 22.03 6.25 12.82
C GLU A 334 22.51 4.79 12.76
N PHE A 335 22.41 4.22 11.56
CA PHE A 335 22.90 2.90 11.21
C PHE A 335 24.10 3.02 10.31
N ARG A 336 25.27 2.58 10.79
CA ARG A 336 26.50 2.52 10.00
C ARG A 336 26.73 1.10 9.52
N VAL A 337 26.80 0.94 8.22
CA VAL A 337 26.98 -0.37 7.57
C VAL A 337 28.22 -0.32 6.69
N LEU A 338 29.13 -1.25 6.90
CA LEU A 338 30.23 -1.52 6.00
C LEU A 338 29.76 -2.51 4.93
N ILE A 339 29.94 -2.15 3.67
CA ILE A 339 29.57 -2.96 2.51
C ILE A 339 30.76 -3.07 1.55
N GLY A 340 31.01 -4.26 0.99
CA GLY A 340 32.19 -4.47 0.15
C GLY A 340 32.23 -5.78 -0.63
N LYS A 341 33.35 -5.99 -1.33
CA LYS A 341 33.68 -7.22 -2.06
C LYS A 341 34.85 -7.91 -1.39
N SER A 342 34.71 -9.16 -0.97
CA SER A 342 35.74 -9.95 -0.30
C SER A 342 36.48 -10.85 -1.30
N GLU A 343 37.79 -11.07 -1.10
CA GLU A 343 38.53 -12.03 -1.92
C GLU A 343 37.96 -13.45 -1.74
N ALA A 344 37.64 -14.11 -2.86
CA ALA A 344 37.02 -15.43 -2.87
C ALA A 344 37.91 -16.48 -2.18
N GLY A 345 37.57 -16.81 -0.93
CA GLY A 345 38.32 -17.73 -0.08
C GLY A 345 38.02 -17.60 1.41
N ASP A 346 37.41 -16.50 1.85
CA ASP A 346 37.07 -16.25 3.26
C ASP A 346 35.56 -16.42 3.57
N SER A 347 34.85 -17.25 2.79
CA SER A 347 33.42 -17.57 2.97
C SER A 347 33.13 -18.48 4.18
N SER A 348 34.04 -18.50 5.16
CA SER A 348 33.89 -19.24 6.40
C SER A 348 34.47 -18.40 7.54
N LEU A 349 33.80 -17.30 7.87
CA LEU A 349 33.70 -16.69 9.21
C LEU A 349 32.95 -15.34 9.15
N ALA A 350 31.63 -15.37 9.32
CA ALA A 350 30.85 -14.35 10.05
C ALA A 350 29.43 -14.86 10.35
N VAL A 351 29.31 -16.11 10.82
CA VAL A 351 28.20 -16.50 11.70
C VAL A 351 28.69 -16.27 13.11
N GLY A 352 28.22 -15.20 13.76
CA GLY A 352 28.33 -15.02 15.20
C GLY A 352 27.03 -15.44 15.87
N GLN A 353 26.77 -16.75 15.99
CA GLN A 353 25.85 -17.27 17.00
C GLN A 353 26.66 -17.70 18.23
N GLY A 354 26.47 -16.99 19.34
CA GLY A 354 26.70 -17.48 20.70
C GLY A 354 25.36 -17.44 21.42
N ALA A 355 24.76 -18.62 21.59
CA ALA A 355 23.47 -18.84 22.21
C ALA A 355 23.55 -18.86 23.74
N THR A 356 22.49 -18.41 24.43
CA THR A 356 21.90 -19.14 25.56
C THR A 356 20.45 -18.71 25.79
N ASP A 357 19.59 -19.71 25.76
CA ASP A 357 18.24 -19.76 26.33
C ASP A 357 18.36 -19.72 27.86
N GLU A 358 18.22 -18.55 28.47
CA GLU A 358 17.83 -18.36 29.89
C GLU A 358 17.14 -17.00 30.01
N THR A 359 15.83 -16.99 30.20
CA THR A 359 15.21 -15.97 31.06
C THR A 359 15.65 -16.27 32.50
N PRO A 360 16.13 -15.28 33.26
CA PRO A 360 15.29 -14.83 34.36
C PRO A 360 15.26 -13.31 34.59
N ASP A 361 14.05 -12.89 34.98
CA ASP A 361 13.60 -11.70 35.70
C ASP A 361 13.70 -10.29 35.08
N ALA A 362 12.50 -9.75 34.83
CA ALA A 362 12.22 -8.33 34.75
C ALA A 362 12.53 -7.65 36.09
N PRO A 363 12.73 -6.32 36.07
CA PRO A 363 11.61 -5.49 36.52
C PRO A 363 11.50 -4.12 35.82
N PHE A 364 10.27 -3.85 35.37
CA PHE A 364 9.67 -2.59 34.88
C PHE A 364 10.02 -2.07 33.49
#